data_AF-A0A077R692-F1
#
_entry.id   AF-A0A077R692-F1
#
_cell.length_a   1.000
_cell.length_b   1.000
_cell.length_c   1.000
_cell.angle_alpha   90.00
_cell.angle_beta   90.00
_cell.angle_gamma   90.00
#
_symmetry.space_group_name_H-M   'P 1'
#
loop_
_entity.id
_entity.type
_entity.pdbx_description
1 polymer ?
#
loop_
_entity_poly.entity_id
_entity_poly.type
_entity_poly.pdbx_seq_one_letter_code
_entity_poly.pdbx_strand_id
1 'polypeptide(L)'
;MAAATTTVVHRPRTLVSAWLFLSSFVVAWDVGYILLRPRSMFGGDLHWLWSPYSLYMNVDYIYGLPSWDTKDGFPAAQSLMNVGESIINLFYIYLVHVKATQASLAVAPIWGLIAVIMTLSKTILYVLNDYCCGWCKTGHNDWYTLFVYWILPNGLWILFPSIIAYVFVQEISTTLKVAAGVQVNVHTHLWGAVFSIVLSTSHLLQHLNLLPSWVRPFSHHPIFYPSSLTFTTVTGKVLRLASASYPGFANQLISQRPLTTTSQSLIGKALSLLSSTSASSSSFSIPSKLTNLAVRSPDTLDVAGFAAFFIGSVICLGFSSTYHAIQCHSQSISKKFNKLDYVGIVVMIVGSFLPALHYGFYCHPHYQLAYSLAISSLGTLAMYVVLAPTYATPAYRPYRTAVFLVLGLSAVVPVAHVVNLYGYRTITETMGLRFLILSGALYVIGACLYAARVPERFAPGKFDMVGASHQIFHVLILAAAAAHYISIRRAYAFWHTVEVIGSEGGKAGVCAALQG
;
A
#
# COMPACT_ATOMS: atom_id res chain seq x y z
N MET A 1 42.60 24.10 10.88
CA MET A 1 41.89 24.43 9.64
C MET A 1 40.41 24.23 9.88
N ALA A 2 39.61 25.30 9.83
CA ALA A 2 38.16 25.22 9.97
C ALA A 2 37.60 24.34 8.83
N ALA A 3 36.83 23.31 9.18
CA ALA A 3 36.12 22.52 8.20
C ALA A 3 35.16 23.44 7.44
N ALA A 4 35.37 23.60 6.13
CA ALA A 4 34.48 24.36 5.28
C ALA A 4 33.09 23.71 5.35
N THR A 5 32.17 24.38 6.03
CA THR A 5 30.75 24.04 6.06
C THR A 5 30.24 24.13 4.62
N THR A 6 30.08 22.98 3.96
CA THR A 6 29.42 22.90 2.66
C THR A 6 27.98 23.39 2.81
N THR A 7 27.75 24.66 2.55
CA THR A 7 26.42 25.25 2.43
C THR A 7 25.74 24.60 1.24
N VAL A 8 24.66 23.84 1.49
CA VAL A 8 23.80 23.32 0.42
C VAL A 8 23.01 24.51 -0.12
N VAL A 9 23.34 24.95 -1.32
CA VAL A 9 22.73 26.12 -1.96
C VAL A 9 21.69 25.61 -2.94
N HIS A 10 20.49 26.21 -2.91
CA HIS A 10 19.41 25.90 -3.84
C HIS A 10 19.91 25.96 -5.28
N ARG A 11 19.65 24.89 -6.05
CA ARG A 11 19.91 24.85 -7.48
C ARG A 11 18.56 24.87 -8.21
N PRO A 12 18.18 25.99 -8.81
CA PRO A 12 16.88 26.11 -9.44
C PRO A 12 16.76 25.16 -10.62
N ARG A 13 15.66 24.42 -10.67
CA ARG A 13 15.34 23.55 -11.80
C ARG A 13 14.61 24.38 -12.84
N THR A 14 15.05 24.31 -14.10
CA THR A 14 14.47 25.07 -15.22
C THR A 14 12.96 24.90 -15.33
N LEU A 15 12.44 23.68 -15.10
CA LEU A 15 11.01 23.39 -15.15
C LEU A 15 10.21 24.06 -14.02
N VAL A 16 10.79 24.17 -12.82
CA VAL A 16 10.13 24.85 -11.68
C VAL A 16 10.04 26.35 -11.96
N SER A 17 11.14 26.94 -12.42
CA SER A 17 11.15 28.36 -12.78
C SER A 17 10.23 28.66 -13.96
N ALA A 18 10.21 27.80 -14.99
CA ALA A 18 9.30 27.95 -16.12
C ALA A 18 7.83 27.88 -15.68
N TRP A 19 7.48 26.91 -14.81
CA TRP A 19 6.13 26.79 -14.28
C TRP A 19 5.70 28.04 -13.51
N LEU A 20 6.48 28.49 -12.50
CA LEU A 20 6.11 29.63 -11.66
C LEU A 20 6.06 30.95 -12.45
N PHE A 21 6.90 31.08 -13.48
CA PHE A 21 6.85 32.23 -14.38
C PHE A 21 5.60 32.20 -15.25
N LEU A 22 5.39 31.12 -16.01
CA LEU A 22 4.25 31.00 -16.93
C LEU A 22 2.91 31.03 -16.19
N SER A 23 2.80 30.37 -15.04
CA SER A 23 1.58 30.36 -14.23
C SER A 23 1.22 31.77 -13.75
N SER A 24 2.21 32.61 -13.43
CA SER A 24 1.96 33.99 -13.01
C SER A 24 1.29 34.82 -14.10
N PHE A 25 1.63 34.60 -15.38
CA PHE A 25 0.95 35.29 -16.49
C PHE A 25 -0.47 34.76 -16.71
N VAL A 26 -0.65 33.45 -16.69
CA VAL A 26 -1.98 32.84 -16.86
C VAL A 26 -2.91 33.29 -15.74
N VAL A 27 -2.42 33.29 -14.50
CA VAL A 27 -3.19 33.73 -13.33
C VAL A 27 -3.46 35.24 -13.36
N ALA A 28 -2.50 36.07 -13.81
CA ALA A 28 -2.74 37.51 -13.98
C ALA A 28 -3.83 37.80 -15.03
N TRP A 29 -3.86 37.02 -16.11
CA TRP A 29 -4.92 37.11 -17.13
C TRP A 29 -6.29 36.73 -16.53
N ASP A 30 -6.36 35.67 -15.73
CA ASP A 30 -7.57 35.25 -15.02
C ASP A 30 -8.08 36.28 -14.00
N VAL A 31 -7.17 36.88 -13.21
CA VAL A 31 -7.49 37.99 -12.29
C VAL A 31 -8.10 39.17 -13.04
N GLY A 32 -7.51 39.54 -14.17
CA GLY A 32 -8.03 40.60 -15.03
C GLY A 32 -9.45 40.31 -15.51
N TYR A 33 -9.75 39.06 -15.87
CA TYR A 33 -11.10 38.66 -16.25
C TYR A 33 -12.10 38.87 -15.11
N ILE A 34 -11.78 38.42 -13.89
CA ILE A 34 -12.71 38.48 -12.76
C ILE A 34 -12.91 39.91 -12.24
N LEU A 35 -11.82 40.66 -12.06
CA LEU A 35 -11.90 41.99 -11.41
C LEU A 35 -12.46 43.08 -12.34
N LEU A 36 -12.43 42.87 -13.66
CA LEU A 36 -12.98 43.82 -14.64
C LEU A 36 -14.40 43.48 -15.10
N ARG A 37 -15.08 42.54 -14.45
CA ARG A 37 -16.50 42.28 -14.75
C ARG A 37 -17.34 43.54 -14.45
N PRO A 38 -18.31 43.89 -15.30
CA PRO A 38 -18.80 43.12 -16.46
C PRO A 38 -18.07 43.43 -17.78
N ARG A 39 -17.12 44.38 -17.83
CA ARG A 39 -16.44 44.81 -19.06
C ARG A 39 -15.67 43.68 -19.75
N SER A 40 -15.15 42.74 -18.98
CA SER A 40 -14.46 41.54 -19.47
C SER A 40 -15.38 40.39 -19.91
N MET A 41 -16.65 40.39 -19.47
CA MET A 41 -17.63 39.34 -19.79
C MET A 41 -18.15 39.46 -21.23
N PHE A 42 -18.81 38.42 -21.73
CA PHE A 42 -19.42 38.43 -23.06
C PHE A 42 -20.40 39.62 -23.20
N GLY A 43 -20.21 40.43 -24.25
CA GLY A 43 -20.95 41.68 -24.47
C GLY A 43 -20.32 42.93 -23.84
N GLY A 44 -19.26 42.80 -23.04
CA GLY A 44 -18.47 43.91 -22.51
C GLY A 44 -17.47 44.46 -23.52
N ASP A 45 -17.06 45.71 -23.33
CA ASP A 45 -16.17 46.45 -24.24
C ASP A 45 -14.71 45.96 -24.20
N LEU A 46 -14.30 45.25 -23.15
CA LEU A 46 -12.97 44.64 -23.01
C LEU A 46 -12.97 43.13 -23.29
N HIS A 47 -14.11 42.54 -23.66
CA HIS A 47 -14.25 41.10 -23.81
C HIS A 47 -13.30 40.47 -24.84
N TRP A 48 -12.90 41.23 -25.85
CA TRP A 48 -11.99 40.76 -26.90
C TRP A 48 -10.67 40.18 -26.36
N LEU A 49 -10.19 40.68 -25.21
CA LEU A 49 -8.97 40.19 -24.55
C LEU A 49 -9.18 38.86 -23.79
N TRP A 50 -10.42 38.52 -23.47
CA TRP A 50 -10.83 37.31 -22.75
C TRP A 50 -11.84 36.47 -23.54
N SER A 51 -11.77 36.51 -24.88
CA SER A 51 -12.69 35.76 -25.74
C SER A 51 -12.74 34.24 -25.47
N PRO A 52 -11.69 33.54 -24.97
CA PRO A 52 -11.84 32.14 -24.60
C PRO A 52 -12.81 31.92 -23.41
N TYR A 53 -13.01 32.93 -22.57
CA TYR A 53 -13.94 32.83 -21.44
C TYR A 53 -15.40 32.81 -21.89
N SER A 54 -15.76 33.16 -23.13
CA SER A 54 -17.14 33.01 -23.64
C SER A 54 -17.60 31.55 -23.61
N LEU A 55 -16.67 30.62 -23.81
CA LEU A 55 -16.94 29.19 -23.63
C LEU A 55 -16.90 28.83 -22.14
N TYR A 56 -15.83 29.23 -21.45
CA TYR A 56 -15.56 28.79 -20.08
C TYR A 56 -16.61 29.25 -19.07
N MET A 57 -17.22 30.42 -19.26
CA MET A 57 -18.30 30.95 -18.42
C MET A 57 -19.57 30.08 -18.41
N ASN A 58 -19.77 29.28 -19.46
CA ASN A 58 -20.89 28.35 -19.58
C ASN A 58 -20.54 26.97 -19.02
N VAL A 59 -19.25 26.65 -18.94
CA VAL A 59 -18.75 25.40 -18.34
C VAL A 59 -18.71 25.53 -16.82
N ASP A 60 -18.10 26.60 -16.30
CA ASP A 60 -18.03 26.86 -14.87
C ASP A 60 -18.71 28.18 -14.55
N TYR A 61 -19.82 28.11 -13.81
CA TYR A 61 -20.60 29.28 -13.45
C TYR A 61 -19.90 30.24 -12.49
N ILE A 62 -18.78 29.88 -11.85
CA ILE A 62 -17.87 30.85 -11.18
C ILE A 62 -17.43 31.95 -12.15
N TYR A 63 -17.30 31.59 -13.43
CA TYR A 63 -16.86 32.50 -14.48
C TYR A 63 -18.00 33.16 -15.25
N GLY A 64 -19.25 32.76 -14.98
CA GLY A 64 -20.43 33.18 -15.73
C GLY A 64 -21.41 34.07 -14.99
N LEU A 65 -22.51 34.36 -15.69
CA LEU A 65 -23.61 35.20 -15.21
C LEU A 65 -24.18 34.75 -13.86
N PRO A 66 -24.39 33.45 -13.58
CA PRO A 66 -24.99 33.04 -12.32
C PRO A 66 -24.19 33.51 -11.09
N SER A 67 -22.85 33.46 -11.14
CA SER A 67 -21.99 33.96 -10.07
C SER A 67 -21.99 35.49 -9.96
N TRP A 68 -22.07 36.20 -11.09
CA TRP A 68 -22.13 37.66 -11.14
C TRP A 68 -23.46 38.20 -10.59
N ASP A 69 -24.59 37.67 -11.07
CA ASP A 69 -25.94 38.14 -10.72
C ASP A 69 -26.26 37.88 -9.25
N THR A 70 -25.77 36.76 -8.69
CA THR A 70 -25.91 36.42 -7.27
C THR A 70 -24.92 37.16 -6.37
N LYS A 71 -23.99 37.93 -6.95
CA LYS A 71 -22.89 38.60 -6.23
C LYS A 71 -22.07 37.62 -5.37
N ASP A 72 -21.77 36.44 -5.91
CA ASP A 72 -20.89 35.47 -5.24
C ASP A 72 -19.52 36.12 -5.01
N GLY A 73 -19.12 36.23 -3.75
CA GLY A 73 -17.85 36.83 -3.35
C GLY A 73 -16.64 35.93 -3.59
N PHE A 74 -16.86 34.62 -3.80
CA PHE A 74 -15.79 33.63 -3.91
C PHE A 74 -14.82 33.87 -5.09
N PRO A 75 -15.26 34.12 -6.34
CA PRO A 75 -14.35 34.33 -7.47
C PRO A 75 -13.45 35.57 -7.27
N ALA A 76 -14.02 36.66 -6.76
CA ALA A 76 -13.27 37.89 -6.49
C ALA A 76 -12.25 37.68 -5.36
N ALA A 77 -12.63 36.99 -4.29
CA ALA A 77 -11.72 36.64 -3.19
C ALA A 77 -10.54 35.77 -3.67
N GLN A 78 -10.81 34.73 -4.47
CA GLN A 78 -9.79 33.91 -5.12
C GLN A 78 -8.85 34.76 -6.00
N SER A 79 -9.41 35.69 -6.77
CA SER A 79 -8.63 36.57 -7.65
C SER A 79 -7.70 37.51 -6.89
N LEU A 80 -8.09 37.99 -5.71
CA LEU A 80 -7.21 38.78 -4.85
C LEU A 80 -6.06 37.94 -4.28
N MET A 81 -6.33 36.68 -3.91
CA MET A 81 -5.26 35.75 -3.49
C MET A 81 -4.29 35.42 -4.64
N ASN A 82 -4.81 35.31 -5.86
CA ASN A 82 -4.02 35.09 -7.08
C ASN A 82 -3.00 36.22 -7.36
N VAL A 83 -3.33 37.47 -7.01
CA VAL A 83 -2.37 38.58 -7.08
C VAL A 83 -1.21 38.35 -6.12
N GLY A 84 -1.50 38.02 -4.85
CA GLY A 84 -0.48 37.73 -3.85
C GLY A 84 0.42 36.55 -4.24
N GLU A 85 -0.18 35.47 -4.74
CA GLU A 85 0.54 34.31 -5.24
C GLU A 85 1.47 34.67 -6.41
N SER A 86 0.99 35.44 -7.38
CA SER A 86 1.77 35.84 -8.55
C SER A 86 2.97 36.72 -8.17
N ILE A 87 2.79 37.62 -7.20
CA ILE A 87 3.90 38.42 -6.65
C ILE A 87 4.95 37.51 -6.02
N ILE A 88 4.55 36.50 -5.23
CA ILE A 88 5.48 35.58 -4.58
C ILE A 88 6.19 34.69 -5.61
N ASN A 89 5.48 34.20 -6.63
CA ASN A 89 6.08 33.47 -7.75
C ASN A 89 7.16 34.29 -8.45
N LEU A 90 6.86 35.53 -8.82
CA LEU A 90 7.82 36.42 -9.47
C LEU A 90 8.98 36.79 -8.52
N PHE A 91 8.71 36.91 -7.22
CA PHE A 91 9.76 37.13 -6.23
C PHE A 91 10.71 35.94 -6.14
N TYR A 92 10.21 34.70 -6.17
CA TYR A 92 11.04 33.51 -6.30
C TYR A 92 11.91 33.57 -7.56
N ILE A 93 11.32 33.88 -8.72
CA ILE A 93 12.06 34.00 -9.99
C ILE A 93 13.16 35.07 -9.89
N TYR A 94 12.86 36.23 -9.30
CA TYR A 94 13.82 37.30 -9.06
C TYR A 94 14.99 36.84 -8.17
N LEU A 95 14.70 36.18 -7.03
CA LEU A 95 15.74 35.70 -6.11
C LEU A 95 16.71 34.72 -6.77
N VAL A 96 16.18 33.92 -7.69
CA VAL A 96 16.87 32.81 -8.33
C VAL A 96 17.65 33.23 -9.58
N HIS A 97 17.03 34.00 -10.47
CA HIS A 97 17.58 34.31 -11.80
C HIS A 97 18.16 35.72 -11.93
N VAL A 98 17.73 36.65 -11.08
CA VAL A 98 18.18 38.06 -11.13
C VAL A 98 19.18 38.34 -10.02
N LYS A 99 18.79 38.11 -8.76
CA LYS A 99 19.67 38.34 -7.61
C LYS A 99 20.77 37.29 -7.52
N ALA A 100 20.41 36.01 -7.62
CA ALA A 100 21.30 34.85 -7.74
C ALA A 100 22.49 34.81 -6.75
N THR A 101 22.39 35.47 -5.59
CA THR A 101 23.42 35.42 -4.55
C THR A 101 23.24 34.18 -3.69
N GLN A 102 24.31 33.75 -3.03
CA GLN A 102 24.26 32.65 -2.06
C GLN A 102 23.14 32.82 -1.02
N ALA A 103 22.98 34.04 -0.50
CA ALA A 103 21.94 34.36 0.46
C ALA A 103 20.52 34.34 -0.15
N SER A 104 20.34 34.81 -1.40
CA SER A 104 19.03 34.79 -2.05
C SER A 104 18.60 33.38 -2.44
N LEU A 105 19.54 32.56 -2.92
CA LEU A 105 19.29 31.16 -3.25
C LEU A 105 18.96 30.33 -2.00
N ALA A 106 19.58 30.61 -0.86
CA ALA A 106 19.28 29.91 0.40
C ALA A 106 17.82 30.09 0.86
N VAL A 107 17.21 31.26 0.62
CA VAL A 107 15.84 31.56 1.06
C VAL A 107 14.79 31.34 -0.03
N ALA A 108 15.19 31.23 -1.30
CA ALA A 108 14.26 31.09 -2.43
C ALA A 108 13.29 29.90 -2.29
N PRO A 109 13.70 28.69 -1.88
CA PRO A 109 12.77 27.56 -1.70
C PRO A 109 11.59 27.84 -0.77
N ILE A 110 11.76 28.70 0.23
CA ILE A 110 10.69 29.08 1.16
C ILE A 110 9.60 29.86 0.43
N TRP A 111 9.99 30.86 -0.34
CA TRP A 111 9.07 31.67 -1.14
C TRP A 111 8.40 30.84 -2.23
N GLY A 112 9.16 29.99 -2.91
CA GLY A 112 8.62 29.04 -3.88
C GLY A 112 7.59 28.10 -3.25
N LEU A 113 7.87 27.56 -2.05
CA LEU A 113 6.95 26.68 -1.32
C LEU A 113 5.66 27.41 -0.92
N ILE A 114 5.76 28.62 -0.38
CA ILE A 114 4.60 29.43 -0.01
C ILE A 114 3.67 29.61 -1.22
N ALA A 115 4.23 29.99 -2.37
CA ALA A 115 3.42 30.20 -3.57
C ALA A 115 2.71 28.94 -4.04
N VAL A 116 3.41 27.80 -4.15
CA VAL A 116 2.78 26.55 -4.61
C VAL A 116 1.77 25.98 -3.61
N ILE A 117 1.96 26.18 -2.31
CA ILE A 117 0.97 25.80 -1.29
C ILE A 117 -0.27 26.70 -1.37
N MET A 118 -0.11 27.99 -1.70
CA MET A 118 -1.24 28.87 -1.99
C MET A 118 -2.00 28.38 -3.22
N THR A 119 -1.30 28.00 -4.30
CA THR A 119 -1.93 27.42 -5.50
C THR A 119 -2.70 26.13 -5.17
N LEU A 120 -2.11 25.22 -4.39
CA LEU A 120 -2.79 23.98 -3.99
C LEU A 120 -4.03 24.26 -3.16
N SER A 121 -3.88 25.06 -2.11
CA SER A 121 -4.96 25.35 -1.16
C SER A 121 -6.15 26.01 -1.86
N LYS A 122 -5.89 27.00 -2.73
CA LYS A 122 -6.96 27.71 -3.44
C LYS A 122 -7.66 26.80 -4.47
N THR A 123 -6.92 25.96 -5.19
CA THR A 123 -7.50 25.07 -6.21
C THR A 123 -8.28 23.92 -5.57
N ILE A 124 -7.80 23.37 -4.45
CA ILE A 124 -8.58 22.40 -3.66
C ILE A 124 -9.84 23.06 -3.09
N LEU A 125 -9.73 24.27 -2.54
CA LEU A 125 -10.89 25.01 -2.03
C LEU A 125 -11.91 25.29 -3.14
N TYR A 126 -11.45 25.62 -4.35
CA TYR A 126 -12.30 25.81 -5.52
C TYR A 126 -13.08 24.54 -5.89
N VAL A 127 -12.43 23.37 -5.91
CA VAL A 127 -13.09 22.08 -6.14
C VAL A 127 -14.08 21.73 -5.01
N LEU A 128 -13.65 21.90 -3.76
CA LEU A 128 -14.48 21.61 -2.60
C LEU A 128 -15.69 22.53 -2.51
N ASN A 129 -15.56 23.79 -2.91
CA ASN A 129 -16.67 24.73 -2.90
C ASN A 129 -17.81 24.23 -3.82
N ASP A 130 -17.47 23.70 -5.00
CA ASP A 130 -18.47 23.16 -5.91
C ASP A 130 -19.08 21.85 -5.38
N TYR A 131 -18.24 20.95 -4.86
CA TYR A 131 -18.71 19.72 -4.21
C TYR A 131 -19.69 20.00 -3.05
N CYS A 132 -19.34 20.94 -2.17
CA CYS A 132 -20.12 21.26 -0.97
C CYS A 132 -21.48 21.92 -1.29
N CYS A 133 -21.62 22.56 -2.45
CA CYS A 133 -22.92 23.06 -2.91
C CYS A 133 -23.70 22.04 -3.75
N GLY A 134 -23.23 20.79 -3.84
CA GLY A 134 -23.88 19.73 -4.61
C GLY A 134 -23.61 19.82 -6.10
N TRP A 135 -22.41 20.23 -6.50
CA TRP A 135 -22.01 20.46 -7.90
C TRP A 135 -22.82 21.57 -8.59
N CYS A 136 -23.16 22.62 -7.84
CA CYS A 136 -24.01 23.70 -8.32
C CYS A 136 -23.38 24.57 -9.42
N LYS A 137 -22.05 24.53 -9.58
CA LYS A 137 -21.31 25.37 -10.53
C LYS A 137 -20.93 24.65 -11.82
N THR A 138 -20.69 23.33 -11.74
CA THR A 138 -20.26 22.53 -12.90
C THR A 138 -21.10 21.28 -13.17
N GLY A 139 -22.04 20.92 -12.29
CA GLY A 139 -22.83 19.68 -12.39
C GLY A 139 -23.80 19.63 -13.57
N HIS A 140 -24.02 20.75 -14.27
CA HIS A 140 -24.85 20.82 -15.48
C HIS A 140 -24.15 20.36 -16.76
N ASN A 141 -22.82 20.15 -16.73
CA ASN A 141 -22.05 19.78 -17.91
C ASN A 141 -22.16 18.28 -18.22
N ASP A 142 -22.02 17.93 -19.51
CA ASP A 142 -21.75 16.55 -19.91
C ASP A 142 -20.34 16.12 -19.49
N TRP A 143 -20.11 14.80 -19.44
CA TRP A 143 -18.86 14.24 -18.93
C TRP A 143 -17.62 14.65 -19.75
N TYR A 144 -17.74 14.81 -21.06
CA TYR A 144 -16.61 15.21 -21.90
C TYR A 144 -16.23 16.66 -21.61
N THR A 145 -17.21 17.55 -21.60
CA THR A 145 -17.00 18.97 -21.30
C THR A 145 -16.41 19.16 -19.90
N LEU A 146 -16.98 18.48 -18.90
CA LEU A 146 -16.50 18.52 -17.53
C LEU A 146 -15.03 18.02 -17.44
N PHE A 147 -14.70 16.92 -18.10
CA PHE A 147 -13.35 16.35 -18.04
C PHE A 147 -12.31 17.26 -18.70
N VAL A 148 -12.57 17.70 -19.93
CA VAL A 148 -11.59 18.44 -20.75
C VAL A 148 -11.38 19.86 -20.25
N TYR A 149 -12.46 20.56 -19.90
CA TYR A 149 -12.39 21.98 -19.58
C TYR A 149 -12.28 22.25 -18.08
N TRP A 150 -12.71 21.33 -17.21
CA TRP A 150 -12.67 21.55 -15.76
C TRP A 150 -11.72 20.59 -15.03
N ILE A 151 -11.88 19.27 -15.17
CA ILE A 151 -11.08 18.28 -14.41
C ILE A 151 -9.61 18.33 -14.83
N LEU A 152 -9.31 18.25 -16.13
CA LEU A 152 -7.94 18.18 -16.62
C LEU A 152 -7.12 19.44 -16.27
N PRO A 153 -7.61 20.67 -16.52
CA PRO A 153 -6.88 21.88 -16.14
C PRO A 153 -6.71 21.98 -14.63
N ASN A 154 -7.78 21.88 -13.83
CA ASN A 154 -7.64 21.96 -12.37
C ASN A 154 -6.75 20.85 -11.79
N GLY A 155 -6.79 19.65 -12.39
CA GLY A 155 -5.91 18.53 -12.05
C GLY A 155 -4.43 18.85 -12.26
N LEU A 156 -4.06 19.54 -13.33
CA LEU A 156 -2.68 19.98 -13.56
C LEU A 156 -2.25 21.05 -12.54
N TRP A 157 -3.16 21.93 -12.11
CA TRP A 157 -2.93 22.95 -11.08
C TRP A 157 -2.88 22.36 -9.67
N ILE A 158 -3.28 21.10 -9.48
CA ILE A 158 -3.02 20.33 -8.26
C ILE A 158 -1.72 19.53 -8.40
N LEU A 159 -1.51 18.87 -9.54
CA LEU A 159 -0.40 17.94 -9.75
C LEU A 159 0.96 18.66 -9.73
N PHE A 160 1.14 19.70 -10.54
CA PHE A 160 2.43 20.38 -10.66
C PHE A 160 2.82 21.10 -9.38
N PRO A 161 1.95 21.90 -8.74
CA PRO A 161 2.26 22.49 -7.44
C PRO A 161 2.54 21.47 -6.34
N SER A 162 1.90 20.29 -6.34
CA SER A 162 2.21 19.20 -5.39
C SER A 162 3.61 18.65 -5.58
N ILE A 163 4.03 18.42 -6.83
CA ILE A 163 5.38 17.95 -7.15
C ILE A 163 6.42 19.02 -6.76
N ILE A 164 6.15 20.29 -7.05
CA ILE A 164 7.06 21.40 -6.72
C ILE A 164 7.14 21.60 -5.20
N ALA A 165 6.01 21.53 -4.50
CA ALA A 165 5.95 21.61 -3.03
C ALA A 165 6.78 20.50 -2.40
N TYR A 166 6.65 19.26 -2.90
CA TYR A 166 7.48 18.14 -2.46
C TYR A 166 8.97 18.45 -2.65
N VAL A 167 9.38 18.94 -3.82
CA VAL A 167 10.78 19.30 -4.09
C VAL A 167 11.29 20.35 -3.11
N PHE A 168 10.55 21.45 -2.88
CA PHE A 168 10.96 22.48 -1.94
C PHE A 168 10.98 21.99 -0.49
N VAL A 169 10.00 21.18 -0.07
CA VAL A 169 9.98 20.57 1.28
C VAL A 169 11.20 19.68 1.48
N GLN A 170 11.60 18.90 0.48
CA GLN A 170 12.80 18.07 0.57
C GLN A 170 14.07 18.93 0.70
N GLU A 171 14.21 19.97 -0.11
CA GLU A 171 15.39 20.86 -0.07
C GLU A 171 15.49 21.65 1.24
N ILE A 172 14.38 22.21 1.72
CA ILE A 172 14.30 22.90 3.01
C ILE A 172 14.61 21.92 4.15
N SER A 173 14.01 20.73 4.12
CA SER A 173 14.23 19.71 5.14
C SER A 173 15.69 19.27 5.18
N THR A 174 16.34 19.05 4.04
CA THR A 174 17.77 18.71 3.99
C THR A 174 18.62 19.84 4.56
N THR A 175 18.33 21.09 4.21
CA THR A 175 19.07 22.25 4.72
C THR A 175 18.92 22.40 6.24
N LEU A 176 17.70 22.25 6.77
CA LEU A 176 17.42 22.29 8.20
C LEU A 176 18.08 21.12 8.95
N LYS A 177 18.08 19.92 8.34
CA LYS A 177 18.73 18.73 8.90
C LYS A 177 20.25 18.90 8.97
N VAL A 178 20.88 19.47 7.95
CA VAL A 178 22.30 19.82 7.96
C VAL A 178 22.60 20.87 9.02
N ALA A 179 21.78 21.93 9.10
CA ALA A 179 21.93 22.98 10.11
C ALA A 179 21.74 22.48 11.55
N ALA A 180 20.81 21.54 11.76
CA ALA A 180 20.51 20.96 13.07
C ALA A 180 21.42 19.75 13.42
N GLY A 181 22.22 19.25 12.48
CA GLY A 181 22.99 18.01 12.66
C GLY A 181 22.12 16.76 12.82
N VAL A 182 20.87 16.77 12.34
CA VAL A 182 19.89 15.68 12.53
C VAL A 182 19.58 15.02 11.19
N GLN A 183 19.87 13.73 11.02
CA GLN A 183 19.36 12.93 9.89
C GLN A 183 18.04 12.23 10.27
N VAL A 184 16.92 12.54 9.59
CA VAL A 184 15.63 11.83 9.74
C VAL A 184 15.02 11.51 8.37
N ASN A 185 14.47 10.30 8.23
CA ASN A 185 13.90 9.75 7.01
C ASN A 185 12.42 9.38 7.25
N VAL A 186 11.46 10.02 6.54
CA VAL A 186 10.01 9.90 6.83
C VAL A 186 9.23 9.15 5.74
N HIS A 187 9.78 8.95 4.54
CA HIS A 187 8.97 8.56 3.38
C HIS A 187 8.65 7.07 3.20
N THR A 188 9.43 6.16 3.77
CA THR A 188 9.30 4.71 3.50
C THR A 188 8.28 4.00 4.41
N HIS A 189 7.97 4.56 5.59
CA HIS A 189 7.24 3.82 6.62
C HIS A 189 5.72 3.96 6.54
N LEU A 190 5.21 5.08 6.02
CA LEU A 190 3.76 5.30 5.84
C LEU A 190 3.18 4.30 4.83
N TRP A 191 3.89 4.06 3.72
CA TRP A 191 3.46 3.10 2.70
C TRP A 191 3.51 1.65 3.16
N GLY A 192 4.46 1.28 4.04
CA GLY A 192 4.51 -0.07 4.62
C GLY A 192 3.32 -0.34 5.56
N ALA A 193 2.98 0.61 6.44
CA ALA A 193 1.82 0.50 7.31
C ALA A 193 0.50 0.47 6.52
N VAL A 194 0.35 1.34 5.51
CA VAL A 194 -0.80 1.34 4.60
C VAL A 194 -0.91 0.02 3.85
N PHE A 195 0.20 -0.50 3.31
CA PHE A 195 0.20 -1.78 2.58
C PHE A 195 -0.20 -2.95 3.47
N SER A 196 0.29 -3.03 4.72
CA SER A 196 -0.07 -4.10 5.64
C SER A 196 -1.50 -4.01 6.17
N ILE A 197 -2.01 -2.79 6.39
CA ILE A 197 -3.43 -2.59 6.70
C ILE A 197 -4.28 -3.02 5.51
N VAL A 198 -3.95 -2.59 4.29
CA VAL A 198 -4.66 -2.97 3.06
C VAL A 198 -4.63 -4.49 2.86
N LEU A 199 -3.49 -5.15 3.06
CA LEU A 199 -3.37 -6.61 2.92
C LEU A 199 -4.22 -7.35 3.97
N SER A 200 -4.19 -6.89 5.22
CA SER A 200 -4.95 -7.47 6.34
C SER A 200 -6.46 -7.27 6.15
N THR A 201 -6.88 -6.06 5.77
CA THR A 201 -8.26 -5.72 5.44
C THR A 201 -8.75 -6.50 4.23
N SER A 202 -7.93 -6.66 3.18
CA SER A 202 -8.29 -7.46 2.00
C SER A 202 -8.46 -8.94 2.35
N HIS A 203 -7.59 -9.51 3.19
CA HIS A 203 -7.71 -10.90 3.63
C HIS A 203 -8.95 -11.12 4.51
N LEU A 204 -9.24 -10.18 5.42
CA LEU A 204 -10.44 -10.21 6.26
C LEU A 204 -11.72 -10.08 5.41
N LEU A 205 -11.75 -9.15 4.45
CA LEU A 205 -12.88 -8.96 3.54
C LEU A 205 -13.10 -10.19 2.64
N GLN A 206 -12.04 -10.87 2.21
CA GLN A 206 -12.14 -12.14 1.49
C GLN A 206 -12.73 -13.23 2.38
N HIS A 207 -12.29 -13.33 3.62
CA HIS A 207 -12.82 -14.30 4.58
C HIS A 207 -14.31 -14.08 4.90
N LEU A 208 -14.73 -12.81 5.01
CA LEU A 208 -16.12 -12.44 5.25
C LEU A 208 -16.99 -12.49 3.98
N ASN A 209 -16.46 -12.91 2.82
CA ASN A 209 -17.12 -12.86 1.51
C ASN A 209 -17.56 -11.43 1.07
N LEU A 210 -17.00 -10.40 1.68
CA LEU A 210 -17.27 -8.98 1.40
C LEU A 210 -16.31 -8.39 0.36
N LEU A 211 -15.37 -9.18 -0.17
CA LEU A 211 -14.39 -8.71 -1.15
C LEU A 211 -15.07 -8.42 -2.50
N PRO A 212 -14.88 -7.20 -3.08
CA PRO A 212 -15.42 -6.85 -4.38
C PRO A 212 -15.04 -7.87 -5.46
N SER A 213 -15.99 -8.22 -6.32
CA SER A 213 -15.86 -9.30 -7.32
C SER A 213 -14.63 -9.13 -8.24
N TRP A 214 -14.23 -7.89 -8.52
CA TRP A 214 -13.09 -7.56 -9.38
C TRP A 214 -11.71 -7.79 -8.71
N VAL A 215 -11.63 -7.89 -7.38
CA VAL A 215 -10.39 -8.16 -6.63
C VAL A 215 -10.15 -9.66 -6.42
N ARG A 216 -11.23 -10.46 -6.43
CA ARG A 216 -11.18 -11.92 -6.23
C ARG A 216 -10.17 -12.66 -7.13
N PRO A 217 -9.96 -12.30 -8.42
CA PRO A 217 -8.95 -12.97 -9.25
C PRO A 217 -7.53 -12.88 -8.68
N PHE A 218 -7.16 -11.77 -8.04
CA PHE A 218 -5.83 -11.57 -7.46
C PHE A 218 -5.62 -12.38 -6.18
N SER A 219 -6.67 -12.54 -5.37
CA SER A 219 -6.61 -13.31 -4.13
C SER A 219 -6.65 -14.83 -4.33
N HIS A 220 -6.93 -15.27 -5.57
CA HIS A 220 -6.92 -16.65 -6.02
C HIS A 220 -5.79 -16.96 -7.01
N HIS A 221 -4.75 -16.12 -7.06
CA HIS A 221 -3.61 -16.31 -7.95
C HIS A 221 -2.86 -17.63 -7.65
N PRO A 222 -2.36 -18.38 -8.67
CA PRO A 222 -1.68 -19.66 -8.49
C PRO A 222 -0.48 -19.61 -7.53
N ILE A 223 0.10 -18.43 -7.31
CA ILE A 223 1.18 -18.23 -6.35
C ILE A 223 0.80 -18.63 -4.92
N PHE A 224 -0.49 -18.55 -4.55
CA PHE A 224 -0.97 -18.89 -3.20
C PHE A 224 -1.34 -20.37 -3.03
N TYR A 225 -1.32 -21.16 -4.10
CA TYR A 225 -1.71 -22.56 -4.08
C TYR A 225 -0.50 -23.49 -4.28
N PRO A 226 -0.51 -24.68 -3.64
CA PRO A 226 0.52 -25.68 -3.84
C PRO A 226 0.51 -26.21 -5.27
N SER A 227 1.66 -26.71 -5.73
CA SER A 227 1.79 -27.39 -7.01
C SER A 227 1.09 -28.76 -6.97
N SER A 228 0.72 -29.31 -8.13
CA SER A 228 0.03 -30.61 -8.17
C SER A 228 0.88 -31.71 -7.54
N LEU A 229 0.37 -32.33 -6.48
CA LEU A 229 1.05 -33.35 -5.69
C LEU A 229 0.39 -34.70 -5.94
N THR A 230 1.20 -35.75 -6.08
CA THR A 230 0.74 -37.13 -6.18
C THR A 230 1.29 -37.91 -5.00
N PHE A 231 0.41 -38.50 -4.19
CA PHE A 231 0.78 -39.29 -3.02
C PHE A 231 0.09 -40.65 -3.07
N THR A 232 0.79 -41.69 -2.64
CA THR A 232 0.27 -43.05 -2.61
C THR A 232 -0.07 -43.37 -1.16
N THR A 233 -1.32 -43.69 -0.86
CA THR A 233 -1.72 -44.05 0.50
C THR A 233 -1.11 -45.41 0.90
N VAL A 234 -1.13 -45.70 2.20
CA VAL A 234 -0.75 -47.01 2.77
C VAL A 234 -1.58 -48.17 2.16
N THR A 235 -2.75 -47.86 1.61
CA THR A 235 -3.63 -48.79 0.88
C THR A 235 -3.33 -48.90 -0.62
N GLY A 236 -2.27 -48.26 -1.13
CA GLY A 236 -1.87 -48.28 -2.54
C GLY A 236 -2.65 -47.31 -3.45
N LYS A 237 -3.53 -46.47 -2.91
CA LYS A 237 -4.37 -45.55 -3.69
C LYS A 237 -3.58 -44.28 -4.01
N VAL A 238 -3.42 -43.99 -5.30
CA VAL A 238 -2.76 -42.76 -5.77
C VAL A 238 -3.73 -41.60 -5.69
N LEU A 239 -3.52 -40.68 -4.75
CA LEU A 239 -4.24 -39.43 -4.62
C LEU A 239 -3.48 -38.33 -5.37
N ARG A 240 -4.15 -37.73 -6.37
CA ARG A 240 -3.64 -36.58 -7.13
C ARG A 240 -4.36 -35.32 -6.66
N LEU A 241 -3.65 -34.42 -5.99
CA LEU A 241 -4.08 -33.04 -5.81
C LEU A 241 -3.82 -32.32 -7.13
N ALA A 242 -4.86 -32.05 -7.91
CA ALA A 242 -4.75 -31.17 -9.06
C ALA A 242 -4.30 -29.78 -8.61
N SER A 243 -3.44 -29.12 -9.38
CA SER A 243 -3.09 -27.71 -9.16
C SER A 243 -4.39 -26.91 -9.15
N ALA A 244 -4.71 -26.27 -8.02
CA ALA A 244 -5.92 -25.46 -7.90
C ALA A 244 -5.87 -24.34 -8.96
N SER A 245 -6.60 -24.56 -10.05
CA SER A 245 -6.80 -23.59 -11.12
C SER A 245 -8.28 -23.24 -11.07
N TYR A 246 -8.60 -21.95 -10.97
CA TYR A 246 -9.99 -21.49 -10.94
C TYR A 246 -10.70 -21.94 -12.23
N PRO A 247 -11.95 -22.43 -12.18
CA PRO A 247 -12.71 -22.70 -13.39
C PRO A 247 -12.90 -21.38 -14.15
N GLY A 248 -12.21 -21.24 -15.29
CA GLY A 248 -12.38 -20.10 -16.18
C GLY A 248 -13.77 -20.11 -16.82
N PHE A 249 -14.53 -19.03 -16.62
CA PHE A 249 -15.47 -18.35 -17.52
C PHE A 249 -16.48 -19.14 -18.42
N ALA A 250 -16.55 -20.47 -18.39
CA ALA A 250 -17.31 -21.24 -19.40
C ALA A 250 -18.67 -21.79 -18.94
N ASN A 251 -19.03 -21.73 -17.64
CA ASN A 251 -20.23 -22.41 -17.13
C ASN A 251 -21.38 -21.50 -16.66
N GLN A 252 -21.41 -20.23 -17.04
CA GLN A 252 -22.53 -19.35 -16.69
C GLN A 252 -23.76 -19.42 -17.61
N LEU A 253 -23.83 -20.38 -18.55
CA LEU A 253 -24.96 -20.44 -19.49
C LEU A 253 -25.98 -21.55 -19.26
N ILE A 254 -25.80 -22.49 -18.32
CA ILE A 254 -26.81 -23.53 -18.10
C ILE A 254 -26.90 -23.90 -16.62
N SER A 255 -27.81 -23.24 -15.90
CA SER A 255 -28.65 -23.83 -14.83
C SER A 255 -29.32 -22.70 -14.01
N GLN A 256 -30.45 -22.20 -14.50
CA GLN A 256 -31.43 -21.55 -13.63
C GLN A 256 -32.48 -22.59 -13.25
N ARG A 257 -32.59 -22.89 -11.95
CA ARG A 257 -33.81 -23.49 -11.36
C ARG A 257 -34.58 -22.39 -10.62
N PRO A 258 -35.92 -22.39 -10.67
CA PRO A 258 -36.73 -21.22 -10.37
C PRO A 258 -37.07 -21.12 -8.88
N LEU A 259 -36.96 -19.92 -8.32
CA LEU A 259 -37.55 -19.57 -7.03
C LEU A 259 -38.90 -18.92 -7.29
N THR A 260 -39.93 -19.61 -6.79
CA THR A 260 -41.30 -19.12 -6.62
C THR A 260 -41.32 -17.87 -5.75
N THR A 261 -41.72 -16.72 -6.29
CA THR A 261 -42.40 -15.65 -5.56
C THR A 261 -43.30 -14.88 -6.51
N THR A 262 -44.50 -14.65 -6.03
CA THR A 262 -45.69 -14.16 -6.68
C THR A 262 -45.55 -12.67 -7.03
N SER A 263 -45.47 -12.33 -8.31
CA SER A 263 -46.02 -11.06 -8.80
C SER A 263 -46.56 -11.29 -10.21
N GLN A 264 -47.87 -11.19 -10.35
CA GLN A 264 -48.55 -11.29 -11.63
C GLN A 264 -48.31 -9.99 -12.39
N SER A 265 -47.45 -10.01 -13.41
CA SER A 265 -47.43 -8.99 -14.46
C SER A 265 -47.96 -9.58 -15.76
N LEU A 266 -48.79 -8.81 -16.47
CA LEU A 266 -49.56 -9.18 -17.66
C LEU A 266 -48.72 -9.68 -18.86
N ILE A 267 -47.39 -9.70 -18.75
CA ILE A 267 -46.46 -10.02 -19.84
C ILE A 267 -46.15 -11.54 -19.90
N GLY A 268 -46.34 -12.27 -18.79
CA GLY A 268 -46.08 -13.73 -18.73
C GLY A 268 -47.11 -14.62 -19.43
N LYS A 269 -48.31 -14.10 -19.75
CA LYS A 269 -49.36 -14.85 -20.45
C LYS A 269 -49.19 -14.86 -21.98
N ALA A 270 -48.38 -13.96 -22.53
CA ALA A 270 -48.16 -13.87 -23.97
C ALA A 270 -47.06 -14.84 -24.48
N LEU A 271 -46.23 -15.39 -23.58
CA LEU A 271 -45.06 -16.19 -23.92
C LEU A 271 -45.22 -17.70 -23.66
N SER A 272 -46.34 -18.14 -23.09
CA SER A 272 -46.64 -19.57 -22.86
C SER A 272 -47.46 -20.23 -23.98
N LEU A 273 -47.76 -19.49 -25.06
CA LEU A 273 -48.49 -19.99 -26.24
C LEU A 273 -47.59 -20.50 -27.38
N LEU A 274 -46.27 -20.43 -27.21
CA LEU A 274 -45.29 -20.88 -28.20
C LEU A 274 -44.24 -21.72 -27.48
N SER A 275 -44.43 -23.04 -27.47
CA SER A 275 -43.41 -24.11 -27.42
C SER A 275 -43.90 -25.32 -26.63
N SER A 276 -44.84 -26.06 -27.20
CA SER A 276 -45.12 -27.45 -26.83
C SER A 276 -44.25 -28.37 -27.68
N THR A 277 -43.23 -29.02 -27.12
CA THR A 277 -42.75 -30.30 -27.65
C THR A 277 -42.01 -31.09 -26.58
N SER A 278 -42.56 -32.27 -26.32
CA SER A 278 -41.99 -33.40 -25.60
C SER A 278 -40.85 -34.06 -26.39
N ALA A 279 -39.75 -34.39 -25.72
CA ALA A 279 -38.83 -35.41 -26.20
C ALA A 279 -38.19 -36.16 -25.01
N SER A 280 -38.47 -37.45 -24.96
CA SER A 280 -37.76 -38.47 -24.19
C SER A 280 -36.51 -38.90 -24.95
N SER A 281 -35.37 -39.04 -24.27
CA SER A 281 -34.34 -40.02 -24.65
C SER A 281 -33.34 -40.24 -23.52
N SER A 282 -32.90 -41.49 -23.46
CA SER A 282 -32.14 -42.16 -22.42
C SER A 282 -30.62 -42.02 -22.59
N SER A 283 -29.93 -41.98 -21.43
CA SER A 283 -28.62 -42.57 -21.13
C SER A 283 -27.37 -42.16 -21.92
N PHE A 284 -26.47 -41.42 -21.28
CA PHE A 284 -25.04 -41.78 -21.28
C PHE A 284 -24.32 -41.17 -20.06
N SER A 285 -23.80 -42.02 -19.18
CA SER A 285 -23.01 -41.65 -18.01
C SER A 285 -21.52 -41.52 -18.38
N ILE A 286 -21.00 -40.30 -18.29
CA ILE A 286 -19.55 -40.03 -18.19
C ILE A 286 -19.29 -39.62 -16.73
N PRO A 287 -18.30 -40.21 -16.00
CA PRO A 287 -17.99 -39.79 -14.65
C PRO A 287 -17.46 -38.35 -14.70
N SER A 288 -18.23 -37.41 -14.14
CA SER A 288 -17.82 -36.02 -14.00
C SER A 288 -16.59 -35.94 -13.11
N LYS A 289 -15.46 -35.53 -13.72
CA LYS A 289 -14.25 -35.13 -13.01
C LYS A 289 -14.60 -34.08 -11.95
N LEU A 290 -14.08 -34.32 -10.74
CA LEU A 290 -13.99 -33.43 -9.59
C LEU A 290 -13.54 -32.01 -9.99
N THR A 291 -14.47 -31.09 -10.26
CA THR A 291 -14.15 -29.67 -10.56
C THR A 291 -14.59 -28.70 -9.46
N ASN A 292 -15.02 -29.18 -8.30
CA ASN A 292 -15.23 -28.35 -7.12
C ASN A 292 -14.19 -28.68 -6.05
N LEU A 293 -13.10 -27.91 -6.03
CA LEU A 293 -12.20 -27.86 -4.89
C LEU A 293 -12.97 -27.23 -3.71
N ALA A 294 -13.62 -28.06 -2.92
CA ALA A 294 -14.16 -27.63 -1.64
C ALA A 294 -12.99 -27.46 -0.66
N VAL A 295 -12.83 -26.25 -0.11
CA VAL A 295 -11.82 -25.93 0.91
C VAL A 295 -12.57 -25.86 2.24
N ARG A 296 -12.09 -26.60 3.25
CA ARG A 296 -12.69 -26.59 4.59
C ARG A 296 -12.57 -25.20 5.21
N SER A 297 -13.61 -24.73 5.89
CA SER A 297 -13.56 -23.51 6.70
C SER A 297 -12.41 -23.57 7.73
N PRO A 298 -11.75 -22.43 8.02
CA PRO A 298 -10.65 -22.39 8.98
C PRO A 298 -11.11 -22.78 10.38
N ASP A 299 -10.25 -23.47 11.12
CA ASP A 299 -10.41 -23.77 12.52
C ASP A 299 -9.88 -22.65 13.42
N THR A 300 -10.07 -22.77 14.74
CA THR A 300 -9.66 -21.73 15.69
C THR A 300 -8.14 -21.52 15.72
N LEU A 301 -7.34 -22.56 15.46
CA LEU A 301 -5.89 -22.47 15.45
C LEU A 301 -5.37 -21.81 14.17
N ASP A 302 -6.03 -22.04 13.04
CA ASP A 302 -5.80 -21.31 11.79
C ASP A 302 -6.02 -19.81 12.00
N VAL A 303 -7.19 -19.46 12.56
CA VAL A 303 -7.54 -18.06 12.85
C VAL A 303 -6.54 -17.44 13.82
N ALA A 304 -6.18 -18.15 14.90
CA ALA A 304 -5.23 -17.66 15.88
C ALA A 304 -3.81 -17.47 15.29
N GLY A 305 -3.34 -18.41 14.47
CA GLY A 305 -2.03 -18.35 13.82
C GLY A 305 -1.93 -17.20 12.82
N PHE A 306 -2.91 -17.06 11.92
CA PHE A 306 -2.94 -15.93 10.99
C PHE A 306 -3.14 -14.59 11.71
N ALA A 307 -3.99 -14.54 12.73
CA ALA A 307 -4.16 -13.33 13.54
C ALA A 307 -2.86 -12.93 14.23
N ALA A 308 -2.11 -13.88 14.80
CA ALA A 308 -0.81 -13.59 15.41
C ALA A 308 0.18 -12.99 14.42
N PHE A 309 0.26 -13.52 13.19
CA PHE A 309 1.10 -12.97 12.14
C PHE A 309 0.67 -11.56 11.71
N PHE A 310 -0.62 -11.33 11.49
CA PHE A 310 -1.13 -10.02 11.06
C PHE A 310 -1.02 -8.97 12.17
N ILE A 311 -1.38 -9.32 13.40
CA ILE A 311 -1.20 -8.44 14.57
C ILE A 311 0.29 -8.11 14.73
N GLY A 312 1.17 -9.11 14.63
CA GLY A 312 2.61 -8.88 14.67
C GLY A 312 3.10 -7.96 13.56
N SER A 313 2.60 -8.14 12.33
CA SER A 313 2.93 -7.28 11.18
C SER A 313 2.47 -5.84 11.41
N VAL A 314 1.23 -5.65 11.85
CA VAL A 314 0.64 -4.32 12.12
C VAL A 314 1.38 -3.63 13.26
N ILE A 315 1.66 -4.34 14.36
CA ILE A 315 2.40 -3.79 15.50
C ILE A 315 3.81 -3.41 15.07
N CYS A 316 4.53 -4.31 14.37
CA CYS A 316 5.89 -4.05 13.92
C CYS A 316 5.99 -2.84 13.00
N LEU A 317 5.19 -2.83 11.93
CA LEU A 317 5.26 -1.77 10.94
C LEU A 317 4.67 -0.47 11.47
N GLY A 318 3.62 -0.53 12.30
CA GLY A 318 3.02 0.63 12.94
C GLY A 318 3.92 1.27 13.99
N PHE A 319 4.58 0.49 14.86
CA PHE A 319 5.54 1.02 15.81
C PHE A 319 6.78 1.58 15.11
N SER A 320 7.28 0.88 14.09
CA SER A 320 8.39 1.38 13.27
C SER A 320 8.05 2.70 12.57
N SER A 321 6.90 2.77 11.90
CA SER A 321 6.46 3.99 11.22
C SER A 321 6.25 5.15 12.17
N THR A 322 5.63 4.88 13.32
CA THR A 322 5.39 5.90 14.33
C THR A 322 6.71 6.42 14.89
N TYR A 323 7.62 5.54 15.27
CA TYR A 323 8.94 5.94 15.76
C TYR A 323 9.66 6.85 14.78
N HIS A 324 9.80 6.43 13.53
CA HIS A 324 10.52 7.22 12.52
C HIS A 324 9.83 8.52 12.14
N ALA A 325 8.49 8.59 12.25
CA ALA A 325 7.75 9.83 12.05
C ALA A 325 8.00 10.85 13.16
N ILE A 326 8.09 10.40 14.43
CA ILE A 326 8.15 11.30 15.60
C ILE A 326 9.51 11.32 16.30
N GLN A 327 10.52 10.62 15.78
CA GLN A 327 11.85 10.54 16.42
C GLN A 327 12.53 11.90 16.61
N CYS A 328 12.17 12.91 15.81
CA CYS A 328 12.70 14.28 15.92
C CYS A 328 11.97 15.15 16.94
N HIS A 329 10.86 14.68 17.53
CA HIS A 329 10.03 15.49 18.43
C HIS A 329 10.76 15.89 19.72
N SER A 330 11.32 14.91 20.45
CA SER A 330 12.15 15.14 21.63
C SER A 330 12.97 13.90 21.98
N GLN A 331 14.06 14.07 22.74
CA GLN A 331 14.90 12.94 23.13
C GLN A 331 14.13 11.89 23.96
N SER A 332 13.17 12.32 24.79
CA SER A 332 12.32 11.43 25.58
C SER A 332 11.38 10.60 24.69
N ILE A 333 10.71 11.23 23.72
CA ILE A 333 9.83 10.56 22.77
C ILE A 333 10.62 9.60 21.88
N SER A 334 11.75 10.05 21.34
CA SER A 334 12.65 9.22 20.54
C SER A 334 13.06 7.95 21.28
N LYS A 335 13.52 8.05 22.54
CA LYS A 335 13.90 6.88 23.35
C LYS A 335 12.73 5.93 23.60
N LYS A 336 11.54 6.44 23.91
CA LYS A 336 10.34 5.62 24.19
C LYS A 336 9.87 4.88 22.93
N PHE A 337 9.78 5.57 21.80
CA PHE A 337 9.29 4.96 20.56
C PHE A 337 10.33 4.07 19.88
N ASN A 338 11.63 4.33 20.06
CA ASN A 338 12.68 3.39 19.63
C ASN A 338 12.56 2.03 20.33
N LYS A 339 12.16 2.04 21.62
CA LYS A 339 11.87 0.80 22.36
C LYS A 339 10.64 0.08 21.79
N LEU A 340 9.59 0.82 21.41
CA LEU A 340 8.41 0.24 20.77
C LEU A 340 8.74 -0.35 19.40
N ASP A 341 9.62 0.28 18.62
CA ASP A 341 10.12 -0.28 17.35
C ASP A 341 10.80 -1.64 17.56
N TYR A 342 11.65 -1.76 18.60
CA TYR A 342 12.25 -3.05 18.99
C TYR A 342 11.21 -4.09 19.43
N VAL A 343 10.21 -3.68 20.20
CA VAL A 343 9.08 -4.55 20.58
C VAL A 343 8.39 -5.08 19.34
N GLY A 344 8.14 -4.21 18.36
CA GLY A 344 7.54 -4.55 17.09
C GLY A 344 8.24 -5.70 16.37
N ILE A 345 9.58 -5.62 16.24
CA ILE A 345 10.39 -6.67 15.60
C ILE A 345 10.20 -8.02 16.31
N VAL A 346 10.26 -8.05 17.64
CA VAL A 346 10.12 -9.30 18.41
C VAL A 346 8.71 -9.89 18.23
N VAL A 347 7.67 -9.06 18.33
CA VAL A 347 6.28 -9.51 18.17
C VAL A 347 6.04 -10.05 16.76
N MET A 348 6.60 -9.42 15.72
CA MET A 348 6.53 -9.93 14.34
C MET A 348 7.23 -11.28 14.19
N ILE A 349 8.44 -11.44 14.74
CA ILE A 349 9.17 -12.72 14.66
C ILE A 349 8.35 -13.83 15.31
N VAL A 350 7.91 -13.64 16.56
CA VAL A 350 7.08 -14.63 17.27
C VAL A 350 5.78 -14.91 16.51
N GLY A 351 5.06 -13.85 16.11
CA GLY A 351 3.80 -13.96 15.37
C GLY A 351 3.93 -14.68 14.02
N SER A 352 5.08 -14.57 13.36
CA SER A 352 5.37 -15.28 12.11
C SER A 352 5.67 -16.76 12.30
N PHE A 353 6.25 -17.16 13.44
CA PHE A 353 6.56 -18.56 13.74
C PHE A 353 5.30 -19.37 14.02
N LEU A 354 4.33 -18.82 14.76
CA LEU A 354 3.15 -19.58 15.21
C LEU A 354 2.37 -20.27 14.07
N PRO A 355 1.94 -19.58 12.99
CA PRO A 355 1.26 -20.25 11.88
C PRO A 355 2.19 -21.19 11.10
N ALA A 356 3.48 -20.86 10.95
CA ALA A 356 4.43 -21.72 10.24
C ALA A 356 4.68 -23.04 10.99
N LEU A 357 4.81 -22.99 12.32
CA LEU A 357 4.92 -24.17 13.19
C LEU A 357 3.63 -24.98 13.20
N HIS A 358 2.48 -24.31 13.20
CA HIS A 358 1.17 -24.97 13.13
C HIS A 358 1.04 -25.85 11.88
N TYR A 359 1.27 -25.29 10.70
CA TYR A 359 1.18 -26.07 9.46
C TYR A 359 2.38 -27.01 9.25
N GLY A 360 3.53 -26.70 9.83
CA GLY A 360 4.73 -27.54 9.73
C GLY A 360 4.64 -28.81 10.54
N PHE A 361 4.13 -28.71 11.76
CA PHE A 361 3.99 -29.84 12.65
C PHE A 361 2.53 -30.23 12.84
N TYR A 362 1.70 -30.06 11.80
CA TYR A 362 0.26 -30.28 11.85
C TYR A 362 -0.10 -31.72 12.29
N CYS A 363 0.75 -32.69 11.95
CA CYS A 363 0.65 -34.10 12.36
C CYS A 363 1.42 -34.45 13.65
N HIS A 364 2.24 -33.54 14.18
CA HIS A 364 3.07 -33.76 15.36
C HIS A 364 2.81 -32.66 16.41
N PRO A 365 1.68 -32.72 17.13
CA PRO A 365 1.27 -31.66 18.05
C PRO A 365 2.28 -31.41 19.18
N HIS A 366 3.03 -32.44 19.60
CA HIS A 366 4.07 -32.30 20.61
C HIS A 366 5.21 -31.37 20.16
N TYR A 367 5.68 -31.51 18.91
CA TYR A 367 6.71 -30.62 18.35
C TYR A 367 6.16 -29.23 18.09
N GLN A 368 4.92 -29.12 17.59
CA GLN A 368 4.25 -27.83 17.43
C GLN A 368 4.23 -27.04 18.75
N LEU A 369 3.79 -27.69 19.84
CA LEU A 369 3.74 -27.06 21.17
C LEU A 369 5.13 -26.71 21.68
N ALA A 370 6.08 -27.64 21.63
CA ALA A 370 7.43 -27.43 22.14
C ALA A 370 8.13 -26.25 21.45
N TYR A 371 8.08 -26.17 20.11
CA TYR A 371 8.67 -25.05 19.38
C TYR A 371 7.91 -23.74 19.57
N SER A 372 6.59 -23.77 19.72
CA SER A 372 5.78 -22.58 19.98
C SER A 372 6.08 -21.98 21.36
N LEU A 373 6.25 -22.82 22.38
CA LEU A 373 6.69 -22.40 23.70
C LEU A 373 8.13 -21.86 23.65
N ALA A 374 9.04 -22.57 22.99
CA ALA A 374 10.44 -22.15 22.86
C ALA A 374 10.57 -20.77 22.20
N ILE A 375 9.90 -20.52 21.06
CA ILE A 375 9.97 -19.21 20.41
C ILE A 375 9.33 -18.09 21.25
N SER A 376 8.24 -18.40 21.97
CA SER A 376 7.58 -17.43 22.84
C SER A 376 8.47 -17.05 24.04
N SER A 377 9.15 -18.03 24.65
CA SER A 377 10.13 -17.81 25.71
C SER A 377 11.35 -17.04 25.22
N LEU A 378 11.92 -17.43 24.07
CA LEU A 378 13.05 -16.73 23.45
C LEU A 378 12.67 -15.29 23.05
N GLY A 379 11.46 -15.08 22.55
CA GLY A 379 10.93 -13.74 22.25
C GLY A 379 10.82 -12.88 23.51
N THR A 380 10.33 -13.46 24.62
CA THR A 380 10.26 -12.75 25.91
C THR A 380 11.64 -12.37 26.43
N LEU A 381 12.62 -13.28 26.33
CA LEU A 381 14.00 -13.01 26.69
C LEU A 381 14.62 -11.93 25.78
N ALA A 382 14.42 -12.02 24.46
CA ALA A 382 14.88 -11.01 23.52
C ALA A 382 14.29 -9.64 23.84
N MET A 383 12.99 -9.58 24.14
CA MET A 383 12.29 -8.36 24.57
C MET A 383 12.94 -7.74 25.80
N TYR A 384 13.22 -8.55 26.83
CA TYR A 384 13.89 -8.10 28.04
C TYR A 384 15.27 -7.48 27.73
N VAL A 385 16.08 -8.17 26.91
CA VAL A 385 17.43 -7.71 26.56
C VAL A 385 17.40 -6.40 25.77
N VAL A 386 16.53 -6.27 24.76
CA VAL A 386 16.51 -5.08 23.89
C VAL A 386 15.88 -3.85 24.55
N LEU A 387 15.06 -4.05 25.59
CA LEU A 387 14.45 -2.97 26.37
C LEU A 387 15.30 -2.50 27.55
N ALA A 388 16.28 -3.29 27.96
CA ALA A 388 17.14 -2.99 29.09
C ALA A 388 17.95 -1.70 28.85
N PRO A 389 18.00 -0.78 29.83
CA PRO A 389 18.59 0.55 29.67
C PRO A 389 20.08 0.52 29.30
N THR A 390 20.82 -0.50 29.73
CA THR A 390 22.24 -0.72 29.43
C THR A 390 22.52 -0.82 27.92
N TYR A 391 21.57 -1.38 27.15
CA TYR A 391 21.72 -1.59 25.71
C TYR A 391 21.13 -0.45 24.86
N ALA A 392 20.72 0.67 25.47
CA ALA A 392 20.07 1.77 24.76
C ALA A 392 21.02 2.66 23.95
N THR A 393 22.34 2.55 24.15
CA THR A 393 23.32 3.43 23.47
C THR A 393 23.59 2.98 22.02
N PRO A 394 24.07 3.87 21.14
CA PRO A 394 24.42 3.53 19.75
C PRO A 394 25.51 2.46 19.62
N ALA A 395 26.41 2.35 20.61
CA ALA A 395 27.48 1.35 20.64
C ALA A 395 26.95 -0.09 20.65
N TYR A 396 25.78 -0.32 21.24
CA TYR A 396 25.15 -1.65 21.31
C TYR A 396 24.29 -2.01 20.10
N ARG A 397 24.25 -1.19 19.04
CA ARG A 397 23.50 -1.47 17.81
C ARG A 397 23.79 -2.87 17.23
N PRO A 398 25.04 -3.32 17.01
CA PRO A 398 25.31 -4.65 16.45
C PRO A 398 24.83 -5.77 17.36
N TYR A 399 24.91 -5.60 18.69
CA TYR A 399 24.43 -6.59 19.64
C TYR A 399 22.90 -6.73 19.62
N ARG A 400 22.16 -5.61 19.54
CA ARG A 400 20.69 -5.67 19.36
C ARG A 400 20.30 -6.35 18.04
N THR A 401 20.98 -6.00 16.94
CA THR A 401 20.77 -6.68 15.66
C THR A 401 21.08 -8.17 15.76
N ALA A 402 22.13 -8.56 16.48
CA ALA A 402 22.46 -9.97 16.71
C ALA A 402 21.37 -10.70 17.49
N VAL A 403 20.77 -10.09 18.52
CA VAL A 403 19.64 -10.69 19.26
C VAL A 403 18.46 -10.98 18.33
N PHE A 404 18.06 -10.02 17.49
CA PHE A 404 16.97 -10.23 16.53
C PHE A 404 17.33 -11.29 15.48
N LEU A 405 18.57 -11.27 15.00
CA LEU A 405 19.05 -12.21 13.99
C LEU A 405 19.09 -13.64 14.54
N VAL A 406 19.58 -13.85 15.75
CA VAL A 406 19.59 -15.15 16.43
C VAL A 406 18.15 -15.63 16.68
N LEU A 407 17.27 -14.74 17.13
CA LEU A 407 15.86 -15.08 17.32
C LEU A 407 15.20 -15.54 16.01
N GLY A 408 15.44 -14.84 14.90
CA GLY A 408 14.94 -15.24 13.57
C GLY A 408 15.59 -16.52 13.04
N LEU A 409 16.92 -16.63 13.14
CA LEU A 409 17.67 -17.82 12.69
C LEU A 409 17.38 -19.07 13.52
N SER A 410 16.79 -18.93 14.71
CA SER A 410 16.27 -20.08 15.45
C SER A 410 15.27 -20.91 14.63
N ALA A 411 14.63 -20.33 13.60
CA ALA A 411 13.77 -21.02 12.63
C ALA A 411 14.47 -22.16 11.88
N VAL A 412 15.80 -22.11 11.73
CA VAL A 412 16.57 -23.15 11.04
C VAL A 412 16.37 -24.51 11.71
N VAL A 413 16.24 -24.56 13.04
CA VAL A 413 16.05 -25.80 13.79
C VAL A 413 14.70 -26.48 13.48
N PRO A 414 13.53 -25.84 13.69
CA PRO A 414 12.25 -26.46 13.33
C PRO A 414 12.11 -26.72 11.82
N VAL A 415 12.69 -25.87 10.96
CA VAL A 415 12.67 -26.10 9.50
C VAL A 415 13.51 -27.32 9.13
N ALA A 416 14.71 -27.48 9.69
CA ALA A 416 15.52 -28.68 9.46
C ALA A 416 14.80 -29.93 9.98
N HIS A 417 14.16 -29.84 11.15
CA HIS A 417 13.39 -30.94 11.72
C HIS A 417 12.21 -31.34 10.82
N VAL A 418 11.41 -30.38 10.33
CA VAL A 418 10.27 -30.68 9.45
C VAL A 418 10.72 -31.27 8.10
N VAL A 419 11.86 -30.79 7.57
CA VAL A 419 12.47 -31.35 6.35
C VAL A 419 12.97 -32.77 6.58
N ASN A 420 13.50 -33.09 7.76
CA ASN A 420 13.93 -34.44 8.12
C ASN A 420 12.74 -35.40 8.30
N LEU A 421 11.60 -34.91 8.80
CA LEU A 421 10.39 -35.72 8.98
C LEU A 421 9.71 -36.07 7.66
N TYR A 422 9.59 -35.11 6.74
CA TYR A 422 8.73 -35.25 5.56
C TYR A 422 9.48 -35.21 4.21
N GLY A 423 10.77 -34.90 4.23
CA GLY A 423 11.60 -34.75 3.05
C GLY A 423 11.49 -33.36 2.39
N TYR A 424 12.60 -32.94 1.76
CA TYR A 424 12.72 -31.61 1.13
C TYR A 424 11.69 -31.37 0.02
N ARG A 425 11.45 -32.37 -0.83
CA ARG A 425 10.54 -32.26 -1.98
C ARG A 425 9.10 -32.04 -1.51
N THR A 426 8.64 -32.89 -0.59
CA THR A 426 7.29 -32.83 -0.01
C THR A 426 7.03 -31.46 0.60
N ILE A 427 7.91 -30.99 1.50
CA ILE A 427 7.74 -29.69 2.18
C ILE A 427 7.83 -28.50 1.23
N THR A 428 8.63 -28.61 0.17
CA THR A 428 8.66 -27.57 -0.87
C THR A 428 7.34 -27.45 -1.62
N GLU A 429 6.71 -28.58 -1.94
CA GLU A 429 5.47 -28.64 -2.71
C GLU A 429 4.23 -28.36 -1.84
N THR A 430 4.23 -28.76 -0.56
CA THR A 430 3.08 -28.60 0.36
C THR A 430 3.08 -27.28 1.15
N MET A 431 4.22 -26.89 1.72
CA MET A 431 4.34 -25.75 2.64
C MET A 431 4.94 -24.49 2.02
N GLY A 432 5.40 -24.57 0.78
CA GLY A 432 6.07 -23.45 0.12
C GLY A 432 7.43 -23.14 0.72
N LEU A 433 8.24 -24.16 1.08
CA LEU A 433 9.57 -24.01 1.67
C LEU A 433 10.46 -22.97 0.99
N ARG A 434 10.39 -22.86 -0.34
CA ARG A 434 11.15 -21.85 -1.13
C ARG A 434 10.82 -20.42 -0.70
N PHE A 435 9.55 -20.13 -0.42
CA PHE A 435 9.12 -18.82 0.05
C PHE A 435 9.53 -18.57 1.50
N LEU A 436 9.54 -19.62 2.33
CA LEU A 436 10.07 -19.53 3.70
C LEU A 436 11.58 -19.27 3.72
N ILE A 437 12.36 -19.96 2.88
CA ILE A 437 13.80 -19.73 2.70
C ILE A 437 14.03 -18.31 2.15
N LEU A 438 13.24 -17.88 1.17
CA LEU A 438 13.32 -16.52 0.62
C LEU A 438 13.04 -15.47 1.71
N SER A 439 11.99 -15.66 2.51
CA SER A 439 11.68 -14.80 3.67
C SER A 439 12.88 -14.70 4.61
N GLY A 440 13.46 -15.84 5.03
CA GLY A 440 14.64 -15.87 5.89
C GLY A 440 15.86 -15.19 5.27
N ALA A 441 16.12 -15.42 3.98
CA ALA A 441 17.23 -14.78 3.26
C ALA A 441 17.08 -13.26 3.21
N LEU A 442 15.87 -12.76 2.91
CA LEU A 442 15.58 -11.31 2.88
C LEU A 442 15.77 -10.68 4.27
N TYR A 443 15.32 -11.34 5.35
CA TYR A 443 15.58 -10.89 6.72
C TYR A 443 17.07 -10.80 7.04
N VAL A 444 17.84 -11.85 6.75
CA VAL A 444 19.29 -11.91 7.03
C VAL A 444 20.04 -10.86 6.22
N ILE A 445 19.79 -10.79 4.91
CA ILE A 445 20.43 -9.81 4.02
C ILE A 445 20.11 -8.39 4.49
N GLY A 446 18.84 -8.10 4.79
CA GLY A 446 18.44 -6.79 5.31
C GLY A 446 19.15 -6.45 6.62
N ALA A 447 19.17 -7.37 7.59
CA ALA A 447 19.83 -7.15 8.87
C ALA A 447 21.34 -6.91 8.70
N CYS A 448 21.99 -7.67 7.82
CA CYS A 448 23.41 -7.50 7.50
C CYS A 448 23.69 -6.14 6.83
N LEU A 449 22.87 -5.73 5.86
CA LEU A 449 22.99 -4.42 5.22
C LEU A 449 22.82 -3.28 6.22
N TYR A 450 21.80 -3.37 7.08
CA TYR A 450 21.55 -2.39 8.14
C TYR A 450 22.70 -2.31 9.15
N ALA A 451 23.21 -3.45 9.63
CA ALA A 451 24.33 -3.50 10.55
C ALA A 451 25.61 -2.94 9.91
N ALA A 452 25.86 -3.29 8.65
CA ALA A 452 27.01 -2.84 7.89
C ALA A 452 26.88 -1.39 7.41
N ARG A 453 25.69 -0.78 7.43
CA ARG A 453 25.42 0.55 6.85
C ARG A 453 25.78 0.62 5.36
N VAL A 454 25.43 -0.40 4.59
CA VAL A 454 25.71 -0.45 3.15
C VAL A 454 24.44 -0.07 2.39
N PRO A 455 24.49 0.87 1.42
CA PRO A 455 25.69 1.40 0.75
C PRO A 455 26.28 2.70 1.32
N GLU A 456 25.65 3.36 2.30
CA GLU A 456 26.07 4.69 2.78
C GLU A 456 27.47 4.72 3.42
N ARG A 457 27.97 3.58 3.88
CA ARG A 457 29.37 3.40 4.31
C ARG A 457 30.36 3.72 3.20
N PHE A 458 30.05 3.36 1.95
CA PHE A 458 30.95 3.50 0.81
C PHE A 458 30.82 4.84 0.09
N ALA A 459 29.66 5.50 0.20
CA ALA A 459 29.47 6.85 -0.33
C ALA A 459 28.66 7.73 0.65
N PRO A 460 29.31 8.25 1.70
CA PRO A 460 28.69 9.18 2.64
C PRO A 460 28.08 10.40 1.91
N GLY A 461 26.89 10.83 2.32
CA GLY A 461 26.19 11.98 1.74
C GLY A 461 25.39 11.69 0.45
N LYS A 462 25.62 10.56 -0.23
CA LYS A 462 24.87 10.22 -1.46
C LYS A 462 23.51 9.56 -1.18
N PHE A 463 23.43 8.80 -0.08
CA PHE A 463 22.27 7.99 0.26
C PHE A 463 21.43 8.56 1.40
N ASP A 464 21.61 9.84 1.75
CA ASP A 464 20.97 10.46 2.91
C ASP A 464 19.43 10.48 2.83
N MET A 465 18.90 10.53 1.61
CA MET A 465 17.45 10.66 1.36
C MET A 465 16.83 9.39 0.78
N VAL A 466 17.52 8.70 -0.14
CA VAL A 466 17.03 7.49 -0.80
C VAL A 466 18.17 6.49 -0.96
N GLY A 467 17.89 5.22 -0.68
CA GLY A 467 18.83 4.11 -0.85
C GLY A 467 19.76 3.88 0.34
N ALA A 468 19.51 4.49 1.50
CA ALA A 468 20.24 4.15 2.72
C ALA A 468 19.97 2.70 3.15
N SER A 469 20.94 2.06 3.82
CA SER A 469 20.80 0.69 4.34
C SER A 469 19.54 0.49 5.16
N HIS A 470 19.14 1.48 5.95
CA HIS A 470 17.95 1.44 6.79
C HIS A 470 16.66 1.40 5.94
N GLN A 471 16.61 2.15 4.84
CA GLN A 471 15.47 2.12 3.92
C GLN A 471 15.40 0.79 3.17
N ILE A 472 16.56 0.30 2.69
CA ILE A 472 16.67 -1.00 2.04
C ILE A 472 16.21 -2.09 3.01
N PHE A 473 16.65 -2.02 4.27
CA PHE A 473 16.20 -2.93 5.32
C PHE A 473 14.69 -2.96 5.43
N HIS A 474 14.00 -1.82 5.57
CA HIS A 474 12.53 -1.82 5.65
C HIS A 474 11.83 -2.41 4.43
N VAL A 475 12.34 -2.15 3.22
CA VAL A 475 11.81 -2.76 1.99
C VAL A 475 11.98 -4.28 2.02
N LEU A 476 13.15 -4.76 2.46
CA LEU A 476 13.41 -6.20 2.60
C LEU A 476 12.56 -6.84 3.69
N ILE A 477 12.26 -6.15 4.80
CA ILE A 477 11.34 -6.64 5.83
C ILE A 477 9.92 -6.80 5.27
N LEU A 478 9.44 -5.85 4.47
CA LEU A 478 8.13 -5.94 3.83
C LEU A 478 8.07 -7.09 2.82
N ALA A 479 9.11 -7.24 1.99
CA ALA A 479 9.22 -8.34 1.03
C ALA A 479 9.34 -9.70 1.74
N ALA A 480 10.07 -9.77 2.85
CA ALA A 480 10.17 -10.97 3.68
C ALA A 480 8.82 -11.35 4.28
N ALA A 481 8.09 -10.40 4.86
CA ALA A 481 6.74 -10.62 5.38
C ALA A 481 5.77 -11.11 4.28
N ALA A 482 5.85 -10.56 3.07
CA ALA A 482 5.05 -11.01 1.93
C ALA A 482 5.42 -12.44 1.50
N ALA A 483 6.71 -12.76 1.40
CA ALA A 483 7.17 -14.13 1.10
C ALA A 483 6.71 -15.12 2.19
N HIS A 484 6.80 -14.74 3.46
CA HIS A 484 6.32 -15.53 4.59
C HIS A 484 4.82 -15.79 4.50
N TYR A 485 4.04 -14.75 4.20
CA TYR A 485 2.60 -14.84 4.00
C TYR A 485 2.24 -15.82 2.87
N ILE A 486 2.95 -15.77 1.74
CA ILE A 486 2.75 -16.73 0.63
C ILE A 486 3.02 -18.17 1.10
N SER A 487 4.08 -18.39 1.89
CA SER A 487 4.39 -19.72 2.44
C SER A 487 3.27 -20.25 3.32
N ILE A 488 2.82 -19.49 4.32
CA ILE A 488 1.76 -19.95 5.24
C ILE A 488 0.41 -20.11 4.53
N ARG A 489 0.11 -19.30 3.50
CA ARG A 489 -1.11 -19.45 2.69
C ARG A 489 -1.09 -20.70 1.84
N ARG A 490 0.06 -21.07 1.26
CA ARG A 490 0.21 -22.35 0.56
C ARG A 490 0.00 -23.53 1.49
N ALA A 491 0.60 -23.47 2.68
CA ALA A 491 0.48 -24.51 3.68
C ALA A 491 -0.99 -24.67 4.13
N TYR A 492 -1.69 -23.57 4.42
CA TYR A 492 -3.12 -23.56 4.69
C TYR A 492 -3.93 -24.18 3.54
N ALA A 493 -3.70 -23.72 2.31
CA ALA A 493 -4.45 -24.20 1.14
C ALA A 493 -4.24 -25.70 0.92
N PHE A 494 -3.03 -26.22 1.15
CA PHE A 494 -2.75 -27.65 1.14
C PHE A 494 -3.61 -28.39 2.17
N TRP A 495 -3.43 -28.09 3.46
CA TRP A 495 -4.11 -28.82 4.55
C TRP A 495 -5.63 -28.79 4.42
N HIS A 496 -6.21 -27.64 4.07
CA HIS A 496 -7.67 -27.50 3.93
C HIS A 496 -8.26 -28.09 2.66
N THR A 497 -7.42 -28.43 1.67
CA THR A 497 -7.85 -29.14 0.46
C THR A 497 -7.79 -30.65 0.67
N VAL A 498 -6.70 -31.16 1.24
CA VAL A 498 -6.49 -32.61 1.36
C VAL A 498 -7.51 -33.23 2.31
N GLU A 499 -7.86 -32.53 3.40
CA GLU A 499 -8.87 -33.00 4.35
C GLU A 499 -10.28 -33.14 3.75
N VAL A 500 -10.62 -32.34 2.73
CA VAL A 500 -11.94 -32.39 2.08
C VAL A 500 -12.03 -33.52 1.06
N ILE A 501 -10.92 -33.81 0.36
CA ILE A 501 -10.85 -34.89 -0.64
C ILE A 501 -10.73 -36.26 0.04
N GLY A 502 -10.16 -36.34 1.24
CA GLY A 502 -9.95 -37.56 2.01
C GLY A 502 -11.20 -38.08 2.72
N SER A 503 -12.26 -38.43 2.01
CA SER A 503 -13.50 -38.97 2.59
C SER A 503 -13.35 -40.35 3.28
N GLU A 504 -12.20 -41.02 3.15
CA GLU A 504 -11.89 -42.29 3.84
C GLU A 504 -10.67 -42.20 4.80
N GLY A 505 -10.24 -40.99 5.21
CA GLY A 505 -9.12 -40.90 6.17
C GLY A 505 -8.83 -39.54 6.82
N GLY A 506 -9.41 -38.44 6.34
CA GLY A 506 -9.23 -37.10 6.92
C GLY A 506 -7.76 -36.72 7.21
N LYS A 507 -7.55 -35.92 8.26
CA LYS A 507 -6.21 -35.54 8.78
C LYS A 507 -5.30 -36.73 9.04
N ALA A 508 -5.85 -37.80 9.63
CA ALA A 508 -5.09 -38.98 10.03
C ALA A 508 -4.49 -39.74 8.83
N GLY A 509 -5.24 -39.86 7.74
CA GLY A 509 -4.78 -40.52 6.51
C GLY A 509 -3.66 -39.74 5.80
N VAL A 510 -3.75 -38.40 5.78
CA VAL A 510 -2.70 -37.54 5.23
C VAL A 510 -1.44 -37.62 6.09
N CYS A 511 -1.60 -37.58 7.41
CA CYS A 511 -0.47 -37.72 8.33
C CYS A 511 0.22 -39.09 8.21
N ALA A 512 -0.54 -40.17 8.06
CA ALA A 512 0.03 -41.50 7.83
C ALA A 512 0.77 -41.59 6.48
N ALA A 513 0.22 -40.98 5.42
CA ALA A 513 0.85 -40.95 4.09
C ALA A 513 2.11 -40.08 4.02
N LEU A 514 2.27 -39.10 4.91
CA LEU A 514 3.47 -38.27 5.02
C LEU A 514 4.57 -38.93 5.88
N GLN A 515 4.24 -39.98 6.64
CA GLN A 515 5.15 -40.67 7.56
C GLN A 515 5.72 -41.99 6.99
N GLY A 516 5.12 -42.54 5.94
CA GLY A 516 5.62 -43.69 5.19
C GLY A 516 6.37 -43.27 3.94
#